data_AF-W1YPF6-F1
#
_entry.id   AF-W1YPF6-F1
#
_cell.length_a   1.000
_cell.length_b   1.000
_cell.length_c   1.000
_cell.angle_alpha   90.00
_cell.angle_beta   90.00
_cell.angle_gamma   90.00
#
_symmetry.space_group_name_H-M   'P 1'
#
loop_
_entity.id
_entity.type
_entity.pdbx_description
1 polymer ?
#
loop_
_entity_poly.entity_id
_entity_poly.type
_entity_poly.pdbx_seq_one_letter_code
_entity_poly.pdbx_strand_id
1 'polypeptide(L)'
;MTTSVGPHRDDLRFFSDAMDLKKFGSQGQQRTAVLSLKLSELEFIKSEVGEYPVLLLDDVLSELDESRRANLLQFIHKRIQTFITTTDIHDFKDLKSVQFISCE
;
A
#
# COMPACT_ATOMS: atom_id res chain seq x y z
N MET A 1 -28.56 8.61 -24.42
CA MET A 1 -28.98 7.68 -23.35
C MET A 1 -27.78 7.38 -22.49
N THR A 2 -27.81 7.75 -21.22
CA THR A 2 -26.81 7.31 -20.23
C THR A 2 -27.41 6.18 -19.40
N THR A 3 -26.69 5.07 -19.27
CA THR A 3 -27.06 3.97 -18.38
C THR A 3 -26.90 4.44 -16.94
N SER A 4 -27.98 4.40 -16.17
CA SER A 4 -28.02 4.88 -14.77
C SER A 4 -27.82 3.76 -13.74
N VAL A 5 -27.82 2.50 -14.19
CA VAL A 5 -27.73 1.31 -13.32
C VAL A 5 -26.69 0.35 -13.89
N GLY A 6 -25.86 -0.21 -13.01
CA GLY A 6 -24.83 -1.21 -13.32
C GLY A 6 -23.58 -1.03 -12.46
N PRO A 7 -22.68 -2.03 -12.40
CA PRO A 7 -21.53 -2.04 -11.49
C PRO A 7 -20.56 -0.86 -11.70
N HIS A 8 -20.54 -0.28 -12.91
CA HIS A 8 -19.79 0.94 -13.22
C HIS A 8 -20.26 2.20 -12.47
N ARG A 9 -21.42 2.14 -11.79
CA ARG A 9 -21.95 3.22 -10.94
C ARG A 9 -21.77 2.96 -9.44
N ASP A 10 -21.30 1.77 -9.05
CA ASP A 10 -21.07 1.44 -7.65
C ASP A 10 -19.82 2.17 -7.13
N ASP A 11 -19.81 2.50 -5.84
CA ASP A 11 -18.71 3.21 -5.18
C ASP A 11 -18.21 2.42 -3.97
N LEU A 12 -16.89 2.33 -3.83
CA LEU A 12 -16.25 1.70 -2.67
C LEU A 12 -16.13 2.72 -1.55
N ARG A 13 -16.72 2.43 -0.40
CA ARG A 13 -16.66 3.28 0.79
C ARG A 13 -15.80 2.65 1.87
N PHE A 14 -14.91 3.45 2.44
CA PHE A 14 -14.03 3.05 3.54
C PHE A 14 -14.52 3.69 4.83
N PHE A 15 -14.67 2.86 5.86
CA PHE A 15 -15.11 3.29 7.17
C PHE A 15 -14.07 2.94 8.23
N SER A 16 -13.86 3.84 9.17
CA SER A 16 -13.24 3.54 10.46
C SER A 16 -14.32 3.70 11.51
N ASP A 17 -14.69 2.60 12.16
CA ASP A 17 -15.91 2.51 12.96
C ASP A 17 -17.14 2.96 12.14
N ALA A 18 -17.86 4.00 12.58
CA ALA A 18 -18.99 4.58 11.87
C ALA A 18 -18.63 5.79 10.98
N MET A 19 -17.34 6.15 10.88
CA MET A 19 -16.87 7.35 10.20
C MET A 19 -16.49 7.07 8.75
N ASP A 20 -17.11 7.79 7.81
CA ASP A 20 -16.73 7.79 6.39
C ASP A 20 -15.36 8.47 6.23
N LEU A 21 -14.33 7.67 5.92
CA LEU A 21 -12.95 8.14 5.83
C LEU A 21 -12.74 9.12 4.68
N LYS A 22 -13.51 9.00 3.59
CA LYS A 22 -13.41 9.91 2.43
C LYS A 22 -13.85 11.33 2.80
N LYS A 23 -14.84 11.45 3.68
CA LYS A 23 -15.40 12.75 4.09
C LYS A 23 -14.75 13.33 5.33
N PHE A 24 -14.43 12.50 6.31
CA PHE A 24 -14.06 12.95 7.65
C PHE A 24 -12.69 12.45 8.12
N GLY A 25 -12.10 11.48 7.40
CA GLY A 25 -10.78 10.96 7.74
C GLY A 25 -9.69 12.00 7.51
N SER A 26 -8.71 12.05 8.40
CA SER A 26 -7.47 12.81 8.16
C SER A 26 -6.72 12.23 6.96
N GLN A 27 -5.83 13.02 6.35
CA GLN A 27 -5.00 12.52 5.23
C GLN A 27 -4.22 11.24 5.61
N GLY A 28 -3.68 11.18 6.83
CA GLY A 28 -2.99 9.99 7.32
C GLY A 28 -3.91 8.77 7.45
N GLN A 29 -5.16 8.95 7.88
CA GLN A 29 -6.14 7.86 7.95
C GLN A 29 -6.56 7.36 6.56
N GLN A 30 -6.79 8.29 5.62
CA GLN A 30 -7.12 7.92 4.24
C GLN A 30 -5.99 7.13 3.58
N ARG A 31 -4.75 7.59 3.72
CA ARG A 31 -3.56 6.86 3.24
C ARG A 31 -3.43 5.48 3.89
N THR A 32 -3.63 5.39 5.20
CA THR A 32 -3.59 4.11 5.92
C THR A 32 -4.66 3.15 5.40
N ALA A 33 -5.88 3.63 5.16
CA ALA A 33 -6.96 2.79 4.64
C ALA A 33 -6.65 2.24 3.24
N VAL A 34 -6.11 3.08 2.35
CA VAL A 34 -5.68 2.66 1.01
C VAL A 34 -4.52 1.68 1.09
N LEU A 35 -3.54 1.93 1.96
CA LEU A 35 -2.43 1.01 2.18
C LEU A 35 -2.93 -0.35 2.69
N SER A 36 -3.79 -0.36 3.71
CA SER A 36 -4.39 -1.59 4.24
C SER A 36 -5.18 -2.35 3.17
N LEU A 37 -5.90 -1.66 2.28
CA LEU A 37 -6.58 -2.28 1.15
C LEU A 37 -5.58 -2.97 0.21
N LYS A 38 -4.47 -2.31 -0.12
CA LYS A 38 -3.43 -2.89 -0.99
C LYS A 38 -2.73 -4.09 -0.34
N LEU A 39 -2.47 -4.04 0.96
CA LEU A 39 -1.93 -5.20 1.68
C LEU A 39 -2.93 -6.36 1.73
N SER A 40 -4.23 -6.06 1.87
CA SER A 40 -5.29 -7.07 1.82
C SER A 40 -5.42 -7.69 0.43
N GLU A 41 -5.29 -6.88 -0.62
CA GLU A 41 -5.24 -7.35 -2.02
C GLU A 41 -4.07 -8.31 -2.25
N LEU A 42 -2.87 -8.03 -1.69
CA LEU A 42 -1.72 -8.93 -1.77
C LEU A 42 -1.97 -10.28 -1.09
N GLU A 43 -2.53 -10.28 0.12
CA GLU A 43 -2.87 -11.52 0.83
C GLU A 43 -3.95 -12.31 0.09
N PHE A 44 -4.93 -11.63 -0.50
CA PHE A 44 -5.97 -12.26 -1.31
C PHE A 44 -5.38 -12.90 -2.58
N ILE A 45 -4.51 -12.21 -3.31
CA ILE A 45 -3.84 -12.78 -4.49
C ILE A 45 -3.06 -14.03 -4.09
N LYS A 46 -2.35 -13.98 -2.96
CA LYS A 46 -1.64 -15.17 -2.46
C LYS A 46 -2.57 -16.31 -2.10
N SER A 47 -3.74 -16.04 -1.49
CA SER A 47 -4.67 -17.12 -1.14
C SER A 47 -5.24 -17.80 -2.38
N GLU A 48 -5.43 -17.07 -3.48
CA GLU A 48 -5.96 -17.60 -4.74
C GLU A 48 -4.89 -18.27 -5.62
N VAL A 49 -3.69 -17.70 -5.69
CA VAL A 49 -2.62 -18.12 -6.62
C VAL A 49 -1.57 -19.02 -5.94
N GLY A 50 -1.46 -18.96 -4.61
CA GLY A 50 -0.50 -19.71 -3.79
C GLY A 50 0.83 -18.99 -3.51
N GLU A 51 1.08 -17.85 -4.16
CA GLU A 51 2.29 -17.05 -4.01
C GLU A 51 2.00 -15.55 -4.01
N TYR A 52 2.90 -14.76 -3.41
CA TYR A 52 2.77 -13.29 -3.45
C TYR A 52 3.17 -12.76 -4.84
N PRO A 53 2.46 -11.76 -5.38
CA PRO A 53 2.91 -11.09 -6.60
C PRO A 53 4.13 -10.20 -6.32
N VAL A 54 4.82 -9.79 -7.38
CA VAL A 54 5.84 -8.74 -7.28
C VAL A 54 5.17 -7.42 -6.89
N LEU A 55 5.68 -6.80 -5.82
CA LEU A 55 5.16 -5.53 -5.32
C LEU A 55 6.00 -4.37 -5.87
N LEU A 56 5.33 -3.35 -6.40
CA LEU A 56 5.94 -2.11 -6.86
C LEU A 56 5.43 -0.96 -6.00
N LEU A 57 6.34 -0.19 -5.39
CA LEU A 57 6.03 0.99 -4.59
C LEU A 57 6.70 2.21 -5.23
N ASP A 58 5.90 3.15 -5.73
CA ASP A 58 6.39 4.37 -6.34
C ASP A 58 6.27 5.57 -5.40
N ASP A 59 7.38 5.98 -4.77
CA ASP A 59 7.51 7.07 -3.79
C ASP A 59 6.51 7.03 -2.62
N VAL A 60 5.82 5.91 -2.41
CA VAL A 60 4.78 5.76 -1.39
C VAL A 60 5.33 5.98 0.03
N LEU A 61 6.62 5.69 0.24
CA LEU A 61 7.24 5.81 1.56
C LEU A 61 7.37 7.26 2.02
N SER A 62 7.64 8.21 1.12
CA SER A 62 7.77 9.63 1.50
C SER A 62 6.45 10.24 1.99
N GLU A 63 5.31 9.61 1.65
CA GLU A 63 3.98 10.01 2.08
C GLU A 63 3.54 9.43 3.45
N LEU A 64 4.32 8.52 4.01
CA LEU A 64 4.04 7.83 5.26
C LEU A 64 4.91 8.39 6.39
N ASP A 65 4.37 8.40 7.61
CA ASP A 65 5.19 8.63 8.80
C ASP A 65 6.08 7.42 9.12
N GLU A 66 7.05 7.62 10.00
CA GLU A 66 8.06 6.63 10.39
C GLU A 66 7.45 5.30 10.88
N SER A 67 6.40 5.36 11.71
CA SER A 67 5.74 4.16 12.23
C SER A 67 5.06 3.37 11.10
N ARG A 68 4.37 4.06 10.20
CA ARG A 68 3.72 3.43 9.04
C ARG A 68 4.72 2.85 8.05
N ARG A 69 5.83 3.55 7.77
CA ARG A 69 6.93 3.02 6.94
C ARG A 69 7.51 1.74 7.55
N ALA A 70 7.84 1.76 8.84
CA ALA A 70 8.37 0.60 9.53
C ALA A 70 7.43 -0.62 9.46
N ASN A 71 6.13 -0.40 9.68
CA ASN A 71 5.12 -1.47 9.58
C ASN A 71 5.02 -2.04 8.15
N LEU A 72 5.04 -1.18 7.13
CA LEU A 72 5.01 -1.62 5.72
C LEU A 72 6.27 -2.44 5.39
N LEU A 73 7.44 -1.92 5.72
CA LEU A 73 8.72 -2.59 5.48
C LEU A 73 8.79 -3.93 6.21
N GLN A 74 8.35 -3.99 7.46
CA GLN A 74 8.29 -5.23 8.22
C GLN A 74 7.33 -6.26 7.59
N PHE A 75 6.18 -5.81 7.07
CA PHE A 75 5.22 -6.68 6.42
C PHE A 75 5.77 -7.30 5.12
N ILE A 76 6.48 -6.53 4.30
CA ILE A 76 6.99 -7.00 3.00
C ILE A 76 8.33 -7.72 3.11
N HIS A 77 9.15 -7.38 4.12
CA HIS A 77 10.52 -7.88 4.24
C HIS A 77 10.57 -9.41 4.30
N LYS A 78 11.37 -10.01 3.41
CA LYS A 78 11.55 -11.46 3.24
C LYS A 78 10.28 -12.26 2.91
N ARG A 79 9.15 -11.60 2.73
CA ARG A 79 7.87 -12.22 2.36
C ARG A 79 7.54 -12.01 0.89
N ILE A 80 7.88 -10.83 0.35
CA ILE A 80 7.44 -10.38 -0.97
C ILE A 80 8.61 -9.77 -1.73
N GLN A 81 8.81 -10.16 -2.99
CA GLN A 81 9.75 -9.47 -3.88
C GLN A 81 9.21 -8.07 -4.16
N THR A 82 9.94 -7.03 -3.75
CA THR A 82 9.47 -5.64 -3.82
C THR A 82 10.48 -4.75 -4.52
N PHE A 83 10.02 -3.91 -5.45
CA PHE A 83 10.76 -2.78 -6.01
C PHE A 83 10.20 -1.48 -5.43
N ILE A 84 11.08 -0.58 -5.01
CA ILE A 84 10.70 0.66 -4.34
C ILE A 84 11.48 1.81 -4.98
N THR A 85 10.77 2.86 -5.38
CA THR A 85 11.39 4.16 -5.69
C THR A 85 11.34 5.03 -4.43
N THR A 86 12.43 5.71 -4.13
CA THR A 86 12.50 6.61 -2.97
C THR A 86 13.61 7.63 -3.16
N THR A 87 13.45 8.78 -2.51
CA THR A 87 14.48 9.83 -2.43
C THR A 87 15.39 9.68 -1.21
N ASP A 88 15.04 8.82 -0.24
CA ASP A 88 15.82 8.57 0.97
C ASP A 88 16.01 7.07 1.23
N ILE A 89 17.25 6.68 1.48
CA ILE A 89 17.64 5.29 1.77
C ILE A 89 17.68 4.99 3.28
N HIS A 90 17.45 5.97 4.15
CA HIS A 90 17.60 5.82 5.59
C HIS A 90 16.81 4.64 6.16
N ASP A 91 15.54 4.49 5.75
CA ASP A 91 14.65 3.42 6.23
C ASP A 91 15.12 2.00 5.82
N PHE A 92 16.10 1.89 4.92
CA PHE A 92 16.58 0.61 4.37
C PHE A 92 17.95 0.18 4.87
N LYS A 93 18.68 1.03 5.60
CA LYS A 93 20.07 0.77 6.00
C LYS A 93 20.23 -0.49 6.85
N ASP A 94 19.24 -0.79 7.67
CA ASP A 94 19.27 -1.93 8.60
C ASP A 94 18.63 -3.20 8.02
N LEU A 95 18.04 -3.12 6.82
CA LEU A 95 17.40 -4.25 6.16
C LEU A 95 18.43 -5.08 5.40
N LYS A 96 18.53 -6.37 5.75
CA LYS A 96 19.37 -7.33 5.03
C LYS A 96 18.72 -7.70 3.69
N SER A 97 19.52 -8.11 2.71
CA SER A 97 19.03 -8.58 1.40
C SER A 97 18.29 -7.50 0.58
N VAL A 98 18.65 -6.22 0.76
CA VAL A 98 18.22 -5.11 -0.09
C VAL A 98 19.33 -4.80 -1.08
N GLN A 99 18.97 -4.66 -2.35
CA GLN A 99 19.87 -4.16 -3.40
C GLN A 99 19.45 -2.75 -3.78
N PHE A 100 20.39 -1.82 -3.73
CA PHE A 100 20.17 -0.45 -4.18
C PHE A 100 20.55 -0.32 -5.65
N ILE A 101 19.68 0.30 -6.42
CA ILE A 101 19.90 0.63 -7.82
C ILE A 101 19.80 2.14 -7.93
N SER A 102 20.91 2.79 -8.26
CA SER A 102 20.94 4.22 -8.53
C SER A 102 20.65 4.45 -10.02
N CYS A 103 19.64 5.27 -10.32
CA CYS A 103 19.47 5.82 -11.66
C CYS A 103 20.35 7.06 -11.79
N GLU A 104 21.28 7.04 -12.75
CA GLU A 104 22.07 8.22 -13.15
C GLU A 104 21.22 9.26 -13.87
#